data_AF-A0A2S3IBY3-F1
#
_entry.id   AF-A0A2S3IBY3-F1
#
_cell.length_a   1.000
_cell.length_b   1.000
_cell.length_c   1.000
_cell.angle_alpha   90.00
_cell.angle_beta   90.00
_cell.angle_gamma   90.00
#
_symmetry.space_group_name_H-M   'P 1'
#
loop_
_entity.id
_entity.type
_entity.pdbx_description
1 polymer ?
#
loop_
_entity_poly.entity_id
_entity_poly.type
_entity_poly.pdbx_seq_one_letter_code
_entity_poly.pdbx_strand_id
1 'polypeptide(L)'
;MQIVICHLLATKYILRNLSSIMDARYVALCFFLVLVLHGNPTLAAETCRQFVKVHPFCFKAYCKANCFIQGKYTDGSYVKGYRCEGNIFQSVCVCLLCKH
;
A
#
# COMPACT_ATOMS: atom_id res chain seq x y z
N MET A 1 -4.93 -32.61 10.83
CA MET A 1 -3.92 -32.22 11.84
C MET A 1 -2.52 -32.82 11.60
N GLN A 2 -2.40 -34.02 11.02
CA GLN A 2 -1.10 -34.69 10.80
C GLN A 2 -0.21 -34.04 9.72
N ILE A 3 -0.80 -33.45 8.67
CA ILE A 3 -0.06 -32.80 7.56
C ILE A 3 0.76 -31.60 8.05
N VAL A 4 0.19 -30.76 8.92
CA VAL A 4 0.85 -29.56 9.46
C VAL A 4 2.08 -29.93 10.31
N ILE A 5 2.00 -31.04 11.05
CA ILE A 5 3.10 -31.54 11.90
C ILE A 5 4.25 -32.08 11.05
N CYS A 6 3.96 -32.81 9.96
CA CYS A 6 4.98 -33.27 9.01
C CYS A 6 5.70 -32.10 8.32
N HIS A 7 4.95 -31.07 7.91
CA HIS A 7 5.56 -29.86 7.32
C HIS A 7 6.44 -29.13 8.34
N LEU A 8 5.99 -28.95 9.59
CA LEU A 8 6.79 -28.32 10.64
C LEU A 8 8.07 -29.10 10.95
N LEU A 9 7.99 -30.44 11.01
CA LEU A 9 9.15 -31.31 11.24
C LEU A 9 10.15 -31.25 10.07
N ALA A 10 9.66 -31.28 8.82
CA ALA A 10 10.49 -31.15 7.63
C ALA A 10 11.19 -29.79 7.58
N THR A 11 10.46 -28.69 7.84
CA THR A 11 11.04 -27.34 7.90
C THR A 11 12.09 -27.22 8.99
N LYS A 12 11.86 -27.80 10.17
CA LYS A 12 12.81 -27.78 11.29
C LYS A 12 14.06 -28.63 11.02
N TYR A 13 13.93 -29.75 10.31
CA TYR A 13 15.04 -30.61 9.93
C TYR A 13 15.92 -29.97 8.84
N ILE A 14 15.29 -29.31 7.87
CA ILE A 14 15.98 -28.54 6.81
C ILE A 14 16.69 -27.33 7.41
N LEU A 15 16.05 -26.60 8.33
CA LEU A 15 16.67 -25.44 9.01
C LEU A 15 17.88 -25.85 9.86
N ARG A 16 17.83 -27.01 10.54
CA ARG A 16 18.96 -27.56 11.31
C ARG A 16 20.12 -27.99 10.42
N ASN A 17 19.86 -28.65 9.29
CA ASN A 17 20.91 -29.05 8.35
C ASN A 17 21.56 -27.83 7.67
N LEU A 18 20.78 -26.82 7.26
CA LEU A 18 21.34 -25.57 6.74
C LEU A 18 22.19 -24.82 7.79
N SER A 19 21.72 -24.79 9.04
CA SER A 19 22.45 -24.16 10.16
C SER A 19 23.75 -24.89 10.53
N SER A 20 23.93 -26.15 10.11
CA SER A 20 25.17 -26.92 10.33
C SER A 20 26.24 -26.63 9.26
N ILE A 21 25.87 -25.97 8.16
CA ILE A 21 26.74 -25.74 6.98
C ILE A 21 27.10 -24.25 6.83
N MET A 22 26.25 -23.33 7.30
CA MET A 22 26.48 -21.89 7.27
C MET A 22 26.68 -21.31 8.67
N ASP A 23 27.72 -20.48 8.84
CA ASP A 23 27.97 -19.70 10.06
C ASP A 23 26.70 -18.94 10.48
N ALA A 24 26.38 -18.96 11.78
CA ALA A 24 25.21 -18.30 12.35
C ALA A 24 25.11 -16.82 11.93
N ARG A 25 26.26 -16.17 11.69
CA ARG A 25 26.35 -14.80 11.17
C ARG A 25 25.76 -14.66 9.76
N TYR A 26 25.99 -15.66 8.91
CA TYR A 26 25.50 -15.66 7.53
C TYR A 26 24.00 -15.91 7.46
N VAL A 27 23.48 -16.81 8.32
CA VAL A 27 22.03 -17.03 8.48
C VAL A 27 21.34 -15.76 8.95
N ALA A 28 21.90 -15.08 9.95
CA ALA A 28 21.37 -13.81 10.43
C ALA A 28 21.37 -12.74 9.33
N LEU A 29 22.47 -12.59 8.58
CA LEU A 29 22.55 -11.65 7.46
C LEU A 29 21.53 -11.95 6.35
N CYS A 30 21.34 -13.22 5.98
CA CYS A 30 20.31 -13.61 5.03
C CYS A 30 18.91 -13.29 5.56
N PHE A 31 18.64 -13.50 6.85
CA PHE A 31 17.36 -13.16 7.46
C PHE A 31 17.12 -11.65 7.48
N PHE A 32 18.14 -10.85 7.80
CA PHE A 32 18.09 -9.39 7.71
C PHE A 32 17.91 -8.90 6.28
N LEU A 33 18.59 -9.50 5.29
CA LEU A 33 18.42 -9.21 3.87
C LEU A 33 16.99 -9.49 3.41
N VAL A 34 16.41 -10.63 3.83
CA VAL A 34 15.01 -10.96 3.53
C VAL A 34 14.06 -10.00 4.25
N LEU A 35 14.33 -9.62 5.51
CA LEU A 35 13.55 -8.62 6.26
C LEU A 35 13.64 -7.21 5.68
N VAL A 36 14.77 -6.81 5.08
CA VAL A 36 14.92 -5.52 4.40
C VAL A 36 14.28 -5.56 3.01
N LEU A 37 14.41 -6.68 2.29
CA LEU A 37 13.86 -6.84 0.95
C LEU A 37 12.34 -7.06 0.95
N HIS A 38 11.81 -7.76 1.96
CA HIS A 38 10.37 -7.95 2.21
C HIS A 38 9.83 -7.03 3.31
N GLY A 39 10.66 -6.13 3.82
CA GLY A 39 10.27 -5.13 4.81
C GLY A 39 9.32 -4.15 4.16
N ASN A 40 8.04 -4.50 4.10
CA ASN A 40 6.98 -3.59 3.74
C ASN A 40 7.11 -2.36 4.65
N PRO A 41 7.35 -1.16 4.11
CA PRO A 41 7.35 0.08 4.89
C PRO A 41 5.91 0.49 5.23
N THR A 42 5.05 -0.46 5.62
CA THR A 42 3.62 -0.27 5.88
C THR A 42 3.32 0.13 7.32
N LEU A 43 4.32 0.41 8.16
CA LEU A 43 4.10 0.78 9.56
C LEU A 43 3.51 2.19 9.76
N ALA A 44 3.37 3.00 8.70
CA ALA A 44 2.59 4.25 8.69
C ALA A 44 2.27 4.74 7.27
N ALA A 45 2.04 3.84 6.31
CA ALA A 45 1.76 4.25 4.94
C ALA A 45 0.31 4.72 4.86
N GLU A 46 0.10 6.05 4.85
CA GLU A 46 -1.20 6.65 4.53
C GLU A 46 -1.73 5.99 3.26
N THR A 47 -2.90 5.33 3.35
CA THR A 47 -3.48 4.69 2.19
C THR A 47 -4.17 5.75 1.35
N CYS A 48 -3.52 6.10 0.24
CA CYS A 48 -4.01 7.12 -0.69
C CYS A 48 -4.56 6.48 -1.96
N ARG A 49 -5.71 6.97 -2.42
CA ARG A 49 -6.33 6.59 -3.68
C ARG A 49 -6.66 7.81 -4.52
N GLN A 50 -6.56 7.65 -5.84
CA GLN A 50 -6.95 8.66 -6.79
C GLN A 50 -8.39 8.40 -7.28
N PHE A 51 -9.18 9.46 -7.35
CA PHE A 51 -10.54 9.43 -7.85
C PHE A 51 -10.72 10.48 -8.94
N VAL A 52 -11.26 10.08 -10.09
CA VAL A 52 -11.41 10.96 -11.25
C VAL A 52 -12.90 11.09 -11.59
N LYS A 53 -13.38 12.33 -11.71
CA LYS A 53 -14.74 12.65 -12.13
C LYS A 53 -14.71 13.58 -13.33
N VAL A 54 -15.39 13.20 -14.41
CA VAL A 54 -15.61 14.07 -15.57
C VAL A 54 -16.58 15.16 -15.16
N HIS A 55 -16.15 16.42 -15.31
CA HIS A 55 -16.99 17.58 -15.04
C HIS A 55 -16.76 18.61 -16.16
N PRO A 56 -17.78 18.93 -16.99
CA PRO A 56 -17.62 19.90 -18.07
C PRO A 56 -17.16 21.29 -17.58
N PHE A 57 -17.42 21.62 -16.32
CA PHE A 57 -16.97 22.85 -15.65
C PHE A 57 -16.01 22.54 -14.50
N CYS A 58 -14.80 22.05 -14.79
CA CYS A 58 -13.79 21.85 -13.74
C CYS A 58 -13.09 23.16 -13.40
N PHE A 59 -13.47 23.76 -12.28
CA PHE A 59 -12.70 24.83 -11.62
C PHE A 59 -12.25 24.40 -10.23
N LYS A 60 -11.12 24.95 -9.75
CA LYS A 60 -10.44 24.50 -8.52
C LYS A 60 -11.36 24.42 -7.31
N ALA A 61 -12.19 25.43 -7.07
CA ALA A 61 -13.09 25.46 -5.91
C ALA A 61 -14.17 24.36 -5.98
N TYR A 62 -14.78 24.15 -7.15
CA TYR A 62 -15.77 23.08 -7.34
C TYR A 62 -15.14 21.70 -7.23
N CYS A 63 -13.97 21.49 -7.84
CA CYS A 63 -13.25 20.22 -7.73
C CYS A 63 -12.90 19.92 -6.26
N LYS A 64 -12.39 20.90 -5.51
CA LYS A 64 -12.11 20.76 -4.07
C LYS A 64 -13.35 20.33 -3.27
N ALA A 65 -14.47 21.01 -3.48
CA ALA A 65 -15.72 20.72 -2.76
C ALA A 65 -16.22 19.30 -3.06
N ASN A 66 -16.22 18.89 -4.34
CA ASN A 66 -16.61 17.54 -4.72
C ASN A 66 -15.67 16.48 -4.15
N CYS A 67 -14.35 16.70 -4.19
CA CYS A 67 -13.38 15.78 -3.58
C CYS A 67 -13.63 15.61 -2.07
N PHE A 68 -13.94 16.71 -1.38
CA PHE A 68 -14.19 16.69 0.06
C PHE A 68 -15.46 15.91 0.41
N ILE A 69 -16.55 16.21 -0.29
CA ILE A 69 -17.83 15.49 -0.16
C ILE A 69 -17.59 14.00 -0.46
N GLN A 70 -16.96 13.68 -1.59
CA GLN A 70 -16.72 12.30 -2.00
C GLN A 70 -15.93 11.53 -0.94
N GLY A 71 -14.79 12.03 -0.49
CA GLY A 71 -13.97 11.35 0.52
C GLY A 71 -14.69 11.15 1.85
N LYS A 72 -15.44 12.16 2.31
CA LYS A 72 -16.23 12.06 3.55
C LYS A 72 -17.36 11.03 3.45
N TYR A 73 -18.09 11.00 2.34
CA TYR A 73 -19.26 10.12 2.19
C TYR A 73 -18.93 8.69 1.74
N THR A 74 -17.76 8.43 1.14
CA THR A 74 -17.41 7.06 0.70
C THR A 74 -16.77 6.23 1.79
N ASP A 75 -15.73 6.76 2.43
CA ASP A 75 -14.83 5.97 3.28
C ASP A 75 -14.22 6.79 4.43
N GLY A 76 -14.68 8.03 4.62
CA GLY A 76 -14.17 8.96 5.62
C GLY A 76 -12.79 9.51 5.30
N SER A 77 -12.27 9.30 4.08
CA SER A 77 -10.97 9.78 3.65
C SER A 77 -10.90 11.30 3.61
N TYR A 78 -9.71 11.84 3.91
CA TYR A 78 -9.43 13.27 3.81
C TYR A 78 -8.81 13.59 2.44
N VAL A 79 -8.98 14.83 1.99
CA VAL A 79 -8.43 15.28 0.70
C VAL A 79 -6.97 15.72 0.90
N LYS A 80 -6.03 14.99 0.32
CA LYS A 80 -4.60 15.36 0.28
C LYS A 80 -4.28 16.30 -0.88
N GLY A 81 -5.01 16.17 -1.99
CA GLY A 81 -4.83 17.03 -3.17
C GLY A 81 -6.01 16.97 -4.12
N TYR A 82 -6.11 17.98 -4.99
CA TYR A 82 -7.09 18.03 -6.07
C TYR A 82 -6.54 18.85 -7.24
N ARG A 83 -6.86 18.46 -8.47
CA ARG A 83 -6.50 19.21 -9.68
C ARG A 83 -7.54 19.03 -10.76
N CYS A 84 -7.69 20.06 -11.59
CA CYS A 84 -8.44 19.97 -12.83
C CYS A 84 -7.46 19.66 -13.96
N GLU A 85 -7.75 18.63 -14.74
CA GLU A 85 -7.02 18.28 -15.96
C GLU A 85 -7.96 18.34 -17.17
N GLY A 86 -7.39 18.47 -18.36
CA GLY A 86 -8.15 18.48 -19.61
C GLY A 86 -8.53 19.87 -20.12
N ASN A 87 -9.31 19.88 -21.20
CA ASN A 87 -9.64 21.08 -21.97
C ASN A 87 -11.07 21.54 -21.65
N ILE A 88 -11.47 22.71 -22.14
CA ILE A 88 -12.79 23.35 -21.85
C ILE A 88 -13.98 22.39 -22.08
N PHE A 89 -13.88 21.48 -23.06
CA PHE A 89 -14.96 20.53 -23.40
C PHE A 89 -14.83 19.16 -22.72
N GLN A 90 -13.67 18.84 -22.14
CA GLN A 90 -13.38 17.54 -21.53
C GLN A 90 -12.49 17.73 -20.30
N SER A 91 -12.97 18.52 -19.34
CA SER A 91 -12.26 18.70 -18.09
C SER A 91 -12.64 17.62 -17.08
N VAL A 92 -11.64 17.17 -16.31
CA VAL A 92 -11.77 16.15 -15.28
C VAL A 92 -11.25 16.69 -13.96
N CYS A 93 -11.98 16.43 -12.88
CA CYS A 93 -11.54 16.67 -11.53
C CYS A 93 -10.86 15.41 -11.00
N VAL A 94 -9.58 15.53 -10.66
CA VAL A 94 -8.76 14.49 -10.05
C VAL A 94 -8.61 14.79 -8.57
N CYS A 95 -9.04 13.87 -7.72
CA CYS A 95 -8.95 13.93 -6.26
C CYS A 95 -7.91 12.93 -5.76
N LEU A 96 -7.04 13.34 -4.85
CA LEU A 96 -6.18 12.46 -4.07
C LEU A 96 -6.76 12.37 -2.65
N LEU A 97 -7.34 11.22 -2.33
CA LEU A 97 -8.01 10.94 -1.06
C LEU A 97 -7.14 9.99 -0.25
N CYS A 98 -6.87 10.32 1.01
CA CYS A 98 -6.04 9.49 1.88
C CYS A 98 -6.78 9.14 3.16
N LYS A 99 -6.41 8.01 3.76
CA LYS A 99 -6.89 7.58 5.06
C LYS A 99 -5.71 7.49 6.02
N HIS A 100 -5.96 7.91 7.26
CA HIS A 100 -5.03 7.70 8.37
C HIS A 100 -4.80 6.21 8.60
#